data_AF-A0A506Q930-F1
#
_entry.id   AF-A0A506Q930-F1
#
_cell.length_a   1.000
_cell.length_b   1.000
_cell.length_c   1.000
_cell.angle_alpha   90.00
_cell.angle_beta   90.00
_cell.angle_gamma   90.00
#
_symmetry.space_group_name_H-M   'P 1'
#
loop_
_entity.id
_entity.type
_entity.pdbx_description
1 polymer ?
#
loop_
_entity_poly.entity_id
_entity_poly.type
_entity_poly.pdbx_seq_one_letter_code
_entity_poly.pdbx_strand_id
1 'polypeptide(L)'
;MNAGDPRIMSILYAPAGYTHHSHLAEIFRAPETREEKLLNFWLLRHGKLSDLPPRWQPDEARCSLLLTHWHLIPLAAHLIGGYLQRERLPEMGAVLMSDPRLLAFISLPLLHEVALDDGDIALNTASCGVTFILGQFPGLPAALRQRLMLHFPSGMALAQFAAPKTLNHINLLRMAFTYAHHYS
;
A
#
# COMPACT_ATOMS: atom_id res chain seq x y z
N MET A 1 2.49 -13.62 -14.78
CA MET A 1 2.45 -14.30 -13.47
C MET A 1 1.13 -15.04 -13.39
N ASN A 2 1.12 -16.31 -13.02
CA ASN A 2 -0.10 -17.12 -13.02
C ASN A 2 -0.58 -17.30 -11.57
N ALA A 3 -1.79 -17.80 -11.34
CA ALA A 3 -2.28 -18.06 -9.99
C ALA A 3 -1.32 -18.94 -9.16
N GLY A 4 -0.62 -19.90 -9.79
CA GLY A 4 0.41 -20.75 -9.16
C GLY A 4 1.80 -20.13 -9.01
N ASP A 5 1.99 -18.84 -9.33
CA ASP A 5 3.27 -18.14 -9.06
C ASP A 5 3.50 -18.10 -7.54
N PRO A 6 4.69 -18.49 -7.03
CA PRO A 6 4.96 -18.52 -5.59
C PRO A 6 4.75 -17.17 -4.91
N ARG A 7 4.91 -16.04 -5.63
CA ARG A 7 4.61 -14.70 -5.11
C ARG A 7 3.12 -14.45 -4.94
N ILE A 8 2.32 -14.94 -5.88
CA ILE A 8 0.86 -14.85 -5.74
C ILE A 8 0.40 -15.76 -4.61
N MET A 9 0.99 -16.95 -4.47
CA MET A 9 0.71 -17.85 -3.36
C MET A 9 1.07 -17.22 -2.00
N SER A 10 2.21 -16.55 -1.88
CA SER A 10 2.57 -15.87 -0.62
C SER A 10 1.63 -14.71 -0.31
N ILE A 11 1.24 -13.91 -1.30
CA ILE A 11 0.22 -12.87 -1.13
C ILE A 11 -1.08 -13.51 -0.66
N LEU A 12 -1.54 -14.58 -1.31
CA LEU A 12 -2.86 -15.15 -1.04
C LEU A 12 -2.96 -15.90 0.28
N TYR A 13 -1.90 -16.62 0.67
CA TYR A 13 -1.96 -17.61 1.74
C TYR A 13 -0.98 -17.36 2.89
N ALA A 14 -0.10 -16.36 2.79
CA ALA A 14 0.80 -15.96 3.87
C ALA A 14 0.60 -14.50 4.36
N PRO A 15 -0.62 -14.06 4.70
CA PRO A 15 -0.89 -12.69 5.12
C PRO A 15 -0.18 -12.25 6.41
N ALA A 16 0.20 -13.16 7.29
CA ALA A 16 0.89 -12.85 8.55
C ALA A 16 2.18 -12.05 8.34
N GLY A 17 2.89 -12.27 7.23
CA GLY A 17 4.15 -11.61 6.92
C GLY A 17 4.02 -10.16 6.45
N TYR A 18 2.80 -9.67 6.20
CA TYR A 18 2.57 -8.29 5.76
C TYR A 18 1.39 -7.60 6.44
N THR A 19 0.65 -8.30 7.29
CA THR A 19 -0.51 -7.73 7.99
C THR A 19 -0.07 -6.79 9.11
N HIS A 20 -0.67 -5.61 9.13
CA HIS A 20 -0.51 -4.64 10.19
C HIS A 20 -1.05 -5.18 11.52
N HIS A 21 -0.30 -4.98 12.60
CA HIS A 21 -0.57 -5.56 13.92
C HIS A 21 -1.96 -5.23 14.48
N SER A 22 -2.56 -4.11 14.08
CA SER A 22 -3.89 -3.70 14.54
C SER A 22 -5.02 -4.63 14.05
N HIS A 23 -4.83 -5.38 12.96
CA HIS A 23 -5.78 -6.41 12.51
C HIS A 23 -5.73 -7.68 13.35
N LEU A 24 -4.70 -7.83 14.19
CA LEU A 24 -4.49 -9.03 14.98
C LEU A 24 -5.28 -8.97 16.28
N ALA A 25 -5.97 -10.07 16.59
CA ALA A 25 -6.55 -10.29 17.90
C ALA A 25 -5.47 -10.26 19.00
N GLU A 26 -5.84 -9.89 20.21
CA GLU A 26 -4.92 -9.69 21.34
C GLU A 26 -4.02 -10.91 21.60
N ILE A 27 -4.58 -12.12 21.47
CA ILE A 27 -3.86 -13.39 21.66
C ILE A 27 -2.66 -13.55 20.69
N PHE A 28 -2.69 -12.92 19.51
CA PHE A 28 -1.63 -12.98 18.51
C PHE A 28 -0.68 -11.78 18.56
N ARG A 29 -0.89 -10.83 19.49
CA ARG A 29 0.02 -9.68 19.67
C ARG A 29 1.24 -10.04 20.50
N ALA A 30 1.14 -11.05 21.36
CA ALA A 30 2.28 -11.57 22.10
C ALA A 30 3.23 -12.34 21.14
N PRO A 31 4.55 -12.11 21.20
CA PRO A 31 5.50 -12.78 20.30
C PRO A 31 5.51 -14.31 20.47
N GLU A 32 5.25 -14.76 21.69
CA GLU A 32 5.36 -16.15 22.14
C GLU A 32 4.30 -17.08 21.53
N THR A 33 3.18 -16.52 21.06
CA THR A 33 2.04 -17.25 20.47
C THR A 33 1.95 -17.08 18.94
N ARG A 34 2.94 -16.43 18.33
CA ARG A 34 2.91 -16.04 16.91
C ARG A 34 3.37 -17.18 15.99
N GLU A 35 2.64 -18.29 16.01
CA GLU A 35 2.81 -19.33 14.99
C GLU A 35 2.23 -18.84 13.65
N GLU A 36 3.09 -18.59 12.66
CA GLU A 36 2.68 -17.97 11.38
C GLU A 36 1.60 -18.75 10.66
N LYS A 37 1.62 -20.09 10.71
CA LYS A 37 0.61 -20.93 10.06
C LYS A 37 -0.78 -20.72 10.66
N LEU A 38 -0.88 -20.71 11.99
CA LEU A 38 -2.13 -20.44 12.69
C LEU A 38 -2.60 -19.02 12.42
N LEU A 39 -1.69 -18.04 12.42
CA LEU A 39 -2.02 -16.65 12.15
C LEU A 39 -2.53 -16.45 10.71
N ASN A 40 -1.88 -17.08 9.73
CA ASN A 40 -2.33 -17.08 8.34
C ASN A 40 -3.74 -17.67 8.22
N PHE A 41 -3.97 -18.83 8.82
CA PHE A 41 -5.28 -19.48 8.82
C PHE A 41 -6.35 -18.60 9.48
N TRP A 42 -6.02 -18.00 10.62
CA TRP A 42 -6.92 -17.10 11.35
C TRP A 42 -7.27 -15.87 10.50
N LEU A 43 -6.28 -15.20 9.89
CA LEU A 43 -6.49 -14.02 9.03
C LEU A 43 -7.34 -14.34 7.81
N LEU A 44 -7.10 -15.49 7.16
CA LEU A 44 -7.89 -15.92 6.01
C LEU A 44 -9.35 -16.16 6.40
N ARG A 45 -9.58 -16.84 7.52
CA ARG A 45 -10.92 -17.22 7.97
C ARG A 45 -11.70 -16.06 8.59
N HIS A 46 -11.09 -15.32 9.51
CA HIS A 46 -11.74 -14.20 10.21
C HIS A 46 -11.81 -12.92 9.38
N GLY A 47 -10.79 -12.66 8.56
CA GLY A 47 -10.79 -11.53 7.63
C GLY A 47 -11.74 -11.72 6.44
N LYS A 48 -12.36 -12.91 6.30
CA LYS A 48 -13.23 -13.28 5.17
C LYS A 48 -12.62 -12.93 3.81
N LEU A 49 -11.31 -13.17 3.69
CA LEU A 49 -10.54 -12.82 2.50
C LEU A 49 -11.03 -13.64 1.31
N SER A 50 -11.45 -12.96 0.25
CA SER A 50 -11.98 -13.60 -0.94
C SER A 50 -10.87 -14.30 -1.74
N ASP A 51 -11.26 -15.32 -2.51
CA ASP A 51 -10.37 -15.99 -3.45
C ASP A 51 -10.20 -15.17 -4.74
N LEU A 52 -9.10 -15.43 -5.46
CA LEU A 52 -8.95 -14.87 -6.80
C LEU A 52 -10.03 -15.42 -7.73
N PRO A 53 -10.57 -14.59 -8.64
CA PRO A 53 -11.45 -15.08 -9.69
C PRO A 53 -10.79 -16.19 -10.51
N PRO A 54 -11.53 -17.24 -10.90
CA PRO A 54 -11.00 -18.27 -11.77
C PRO A 54 -10.43 -17.65 -13.05
N ARG A 55 -9.22 -18.06 -13.44
CA ARG A 55 -8.50 -17.56 -14.63
C ARG A 55 -8.05 -16.11 -14.57
N TRP A 56 -8.08 -15.46 -13.39
CA TRP A 56 -7.46 -14.15 -13.27
C TRP A 56 -5.97 -14.21 -13.63
N GLN A 57 -5.55 -13.30 -14.51
CA GLN A 57 -4.15 -13.07 -14.83
C GLN A 57 -3.85 -11.57 -14.69
N PRO A 58 -2.66 -11.20 -14.24
CA PRO A 58 -2.22 -9.82 -14.24
C PRO A 58 -2.01 -9.38 -15.69
N ASP A 59 -2.97 -8.61 -16.19
CA ASP A 59 -3.05 -8.15 -17.58
C ASP A 59 -2.01 -7.06 -17.93
N GLU A 60 -1.42 -6.42 -16.91
CA GLU A 60 -0.52 -5.28 -17.10
C GLU A 60 0.85 -5.52 -16.44
N ALA A 61 1.94 -5.12 -17.12
CA ALA A 61 3.29 -5.09 -16.53
C ALA A 61 3.35 -4.28 -15.21
N ARG A 62 2.42 -3.33 -15.02
CA ARG A 62 2.23 -2.57 -13.78
C ARG A 62 1.66 -3.42 -12.64
N CYS A 63 0.71 -4.32 -12.92
CA CYS A 63 0.26 -5.29 -11.93
C CYS A 63 1.44 -6.16 -11.49
N SER A 64 2.32 -6.56 -12.42
CA SER A 64 3.55 -7.28 -12.07
C SER A 64 4.47 -6.47 -11.16
N LEU A 65 4.59 -5.14 -11.35
CA LEU A 65 5.36 -4.26 -10.45
C LEU A 65 4.79 -4.30 -9.02
N LEU A 66 3.49 -4.08 -8.86
CA LEU A 66 2.80 -4.08 -7.57
C LEU A 66 2.97 -5.43 -6.85
N LEU A 67 2.75 -6.53 -7.58
CA LEU A 67 2.82 -7.88 -7.03
C LEU A 67 4.25 -8.30 -6.67
N THR A 68 5.24 -7.83 -7.43
CA THR A 68 6.66 -8.12 -7.14
C THR A 68 7.13 -7.37 -5.89
N HIS A 69 6.64 -6.16 -5.67
CA HIS A 69 7.03 -5.31 -4.54
C HIS A 69 5.96 -5.26 -3.45
N TRP A 70 5.22 -6.35 -3.26
CA TRP A 70 4.05 -6.38 -2.37
C TRP A 70 4.38 -5.93 -0.94
N HIS A 71 5.52 -6.35 -0.39
CA HIS A 71 5.97 -5.97 0.95
C HIS A 71 6.40 -4.50 1.08
N LEU A 72 6.67 -3.82 -0.05
CA LEU A 72 7.05 -2.41 -0.07
C LEU A 72 5.85 -1.46 -0.20
N ILE A 73 4.63 -2.00 -0.34
CA ILE A 73 3.40 -1.20 -0.46
C ILE A 73 3.24 -0.16 0.66
N PRO A 74 3.45 -0.47 1.96
CA PRO A 74 3.31 0.53 3.02
C PRO A 74 4.26 1.71 2.84
N LEU A 75 5.53 1.42 2.53
CA LEU A 75 6.55 2.44 2.34
C LEU A 75 6.31 3.26 1.07
N ALA A 76 5.97 2.60 -0.04
CA ALA A 76 5.61 3.28 -1.28
C ALA A 76 4.37 4.18 -1.09
N ALA A 77 3.36 3.72 -0.36
CA ALA A 77 2.20 4.54 -0.02
C ALA A 77 2.59 5.75 0.84
N HIS A 78 3.44 5.57 1.85
CA HIS A 78 3.93 6.68 2.67
C HIS A 78 4.66 7.74 1.81
N LEU A 79 5.58 7.32 0.93
CA LEU A 79 6.31 8.21 0.03
C LEU A 79 5.40 8.94 -0.95
N ILE A 80 4.48 8.23 -1.60
CA ILE A 80 3.51 8.80 -2.53
C ILE A 80 2.64 9.82 -1.80
N GLY A 81 2.07 9.45 -0.65
CA GLY A 81 1.17 10.33 0.07
C GLY A 81 1.85 11.56 0.63
N GLY A 82 3.12 11.46 1.04
CA GLY A 82 3.91 12.64 1.39
C GLY A 82 4.17 13.51 0.18
N TYR A 83 4.55 12.93 -0.95
CA TYR A 83 4.75 13.69 -2.18
C TYR A 83 3.47 14.44 -2.61
N LEU A 84 2.31 13.78 -2.55
CA LEU A 84 1.01 14.39 -2.85
C LEU A 84 0.63 15.51 -1.87
N GLN A 85 1.13 15.47 -0.64
CA GLN A 85 0.85 16.46 0.40
C GLN A 85 1.99 17.46 0.59
N ARG A 86 2.99 17.50 -0.31
CA ARG A 86 4.24 18.27 -0.12
C ARG A 86 4.03 19.74 0.23
N GLU A 87 2.97 20.35 -0.28
CA GLU A 87 2.64 21.77 -0.05
C GLU A 87 2.05 22.01 1.35
N ARG A 88 1.44 20.97 1.94
CA ARG A 88 0.86 20.97 3.29
C ARG A 88 1.81 20.40 4.34
N LEU A 89 2.87 19.71 3.94
CA LEU A 89 3.84 19.13 4.86
C LEU A 89 4.53 20.14 5.81
N PRO A 90 4.71 21.44 5.49
CA PRO A 90 5.15 22.42 6.47
C PRO A 90 4.23 22.54 7.69
N GLU A 91 2.91 22.33 7.51
CA GLU A 91 1.93 22.25 8.61
C GLU A 91 2.13 20.99 9.45
N MET A 92 2.75 19.96 8.88
CA MET A 92 3.08 18.67 9.50
C MET A 92 4.52 18.63 10.04
N GLY A 93 5.15 19.77 10.33
CA GLY A 93 6.60 19.94 10.57
C GLY A 93 7.32 18.86 11.39
N ALA A 94 6.66 18.25 12.39
CA ALA A 94 7.24 17.14 13.17
C ALA A 94 7.42 15.84 12.35
N VAL A 95 6.51 15.51 11.44
CA VAL A 95 6.55 14.30 10.60
C VAL A 95 7.72 14.38 9.61
N LEU A 96 7.87 15.53 8.94
CA LEU A 96 8.98 15.80 8.02
C LEU A 96 10.35 15.69 8.68
N MET A 97 10.47 16.22 9.91
CA MET A 97 11.74 16.18 10.66
C MET A 97 12.09 14.77 11.13
N SER A 98 11.09 13.87 11.26
CA SER A 98 11.27 12.50 11.75
C SER A 98 11.59 11.46 10.66
N ASP A 99 11.27 11.75 9.39
CA ASP A 99 11.54 10.86 8.26
C ASP A 99 12.41 11.54 7.18
N PRO A 100 13.75 11.38 7.24
CA PRO A 100 14.65 11.97 6.25
C PRO A 100 14.48 11.35 4.85
N ARG A 101 13.96 10.12 4.75
CA ARG A 101 13.75 9.43 3.47
C ARG A 101 12.56 10.06 2.75
N LEU A 102 11.49 10.32 3.49
CA LEU A 102 10.34 11.06 3.00
C LEU A 102 10.79 12.45 2.50
N LEU A 103 11.55 13.17 3.31
CA LEU A 103 12.02 14.51 2.97
C LEU A 103 12.88 14.54 1.69
N ALA A 104 13.76 13.55 1.52
CA ALA A 104 14.54 13.42 0.29
C ALA A 104 13.66 13.08 -0.92
N PHE A 105 12.68 12.19 -0.76
CA PHE A 105 11.78 11.79 -1.84
C PHE A 105 10.87 12.93 -2.31
N ILE A 106 10.28 13.70 -1.39
CA ILE A 106 9.38 14.82 -1.75
C ILE A 106 10.13 15.97 -2.43
N SER A 107 11.43 16.06 -2.19
CA SER A 107 12.32 17.08 -2.79
C SER A 107 12.70 16.76 -4.23
N LEU A 108 12.33 15.59 -4.75
CA LEU A 108 12.59 15.22 -6.14
C LEU A 108 11.74 16.08 -7.09
N PRO A 109 12.33 16.65 -8.17
CA PRO A 109 11.64 17.52 -9.11
C PRO A 109 10.75 16.71 -10.07
N LEU A 110 9.71 16.09 -9.54
CA LEU A 110 8.74 15.34 -10.33
C LEU A 110 7.69 16.29 -10.90
N LEU A 111 7.45 16.16 -12.21
CA LEU A 111 6.36 16.81 -12.92
C LEU A 111 5.05 16.11 -12.53
N HIS A 112 4.40 16.59 -11.48
CA HIS A 112 3.14 16.03 -11.03
C HIS A 112 2.25 17.12 -10.46
N GLU A 113 1.05 17.22 -11.02
CA GLU A 113 -0.02 18.13 -10.61
C GLU A 113 -1.23 17.27 -10.24
N VAL A 114 -1.23 16.73 -9.03
CA VAL A 114 -2.48 16.29 -8.40
C VAL A 114 -2.82 17.36 -7.39
N ALA A 115 -3.74 18.23 -7.76
CA ALA A 115 -4.40 19.09 -6.80
C ALA A 115 -5.30 18.18 -5.94
N LEU A 116 -4.94 18.00 -4.68
CA LEU A 116 -5.86 17.48 -3.70
C LEU A 116 -6.81 18.63 -3.34
N ASP A 117 -8.12 18.42 -3.46
CA ASP A 117 -9.08 19.43 -2.98
C ASP A 117 -8.80 19.72 -1.50
N ASP A 118 -8.79 21.00 -1.13
CA ASP A 118 -8.45 21.51 0.21
C ASP A 118 -9.39 21.04 1.33
N GLY A 119 -10.44 20.27 1.02
CA GLY A 119 -11.41 19.80 2.01
C GLY A 119 -10.86 18.66 2.85
N ASP A 120 -10.79 18.83 4.19
CA ASP A 120 -10.77 17.82 5.27
C ASP A 120 -10.05 16.47 5.04
N ILE A 121 -9.07 16.41 4.13
CA ILE A 121 -8.21 15.23 3.98
C ILE A 121 -7.35 15.20 5.24
N ALA A 122 -7.65 14.25 6.12
CA ALA A 122 -6.83 13.91 7.27
C ALA A 122 -5.37 13.75 6.81
N LEU A 123 -4.45 14.42 7.51
CA LEU A 123 -3.01 14.50 7.22
C LEU A 123 -2.31 13.15 7.43
N ASN A 124 -2.71 12.13 6.67
CA ASN A 124 -2.19 10.78 6.74
C ASN A 124 -1.64 10.38 5.38
N THR A 125 -0.31 10.43 5.26
CA THR A 125 0.44 10.01 4.08
C THR A 125 0.06 8.60 3.62
N ALA A 126 -0.12 7.65 4.54
CA ALA A 126 -0.43 6.28 4.16
C ALA A 126 -1.83 6.19 3.51
N SER A 127 -2.82 6.93 4.03
CA SER A 127 -4.17 7.02 3.47
C SER A 127 -4.16 7.60 2.06
N CYS A 128 -3.48 8.72 1.85
CA CYS A 128 -3.36 9.33 0.51
C CYS A 128 -2.63 8.41 -0.47
N GLY A 129 -1.52 7.80 -0.05
CA GLY A 129 -0.75 6.90 -0.88
C GLY A 129 -1.49 5.63 -1.29
N VAL A 130 -2.22 5.01 -0.37
CA VAL A 130 -2.98 3.81 -0.69
C VAL A 130 -4.16 4.13 -1.61
N THR A 131 -4.85 5.27 -1.43
CA THR A 131 -5.87 5.75 -2.37
C THR A 131 -5.28 5.92 -3.76
N PHE A 132 -4.11 6.55 -3.86
CA PHE A 132 -3.41 6.73 -5.13
C PHE A 132 -3.06 5.39 -5.79
N ILE A 133 -2.45 4.46 -5.05
CA ILE A 133 -2.07 3.13 -5.56
C ILE A 133 -3.31 2.40 -6.07
N LEU A 134 -4.40 2.36 -5.30
CA LEU A 134 -5.65 1.72 -5.71
C LEU A 134 -6.26 2.36 -6.97
N GLY A 135 -6.16 3.69 -7.11
CA GLY A 135 -6.57 4.42 -8.31
C GLY A 135 -5.77 4.04 -9.56
N GLN A 136 -4.50 3.66 -9.41
CA GLN A 136 -3.68 3.15 -10.51
C GLN A 136 -4.07 1.71 -10.93
N PHE A 137 -4.82 0.98 -10.12
CA PHE A 137 -5.23 -0.41 -10.38
C PHE A 137 -6.75 -0.62 -10.24
N PRO A 138 -7.60 0.04 -11.05
CA PRO A 138 -9.06 -0.09 -10.96
C PRO A 138 -9.54 -1.53 -11.19
N GLY A 139 -8.85 -2.30 -12.04
CA GLY A 139 -9.16 -3.71 -12.31
C GLY A 139 -8.62 -4.72 -11.29
N LEU A 140 -8.03 -4.27 -10.17
CA LEU A 140 -7.50 -5.17 -9.16
C LEU A 140 -8.66 -5.98 -8.52
N PRO A 141 -8.61 -7.33 -8.51
CA PRO A 141 -9.64 -8.14 -7.88
C PRO A 141 -9.82 -7.83 -6.39
N ALA A 142 -11.04 -8.06 -5.89
CA ALA A 142 -11.37 -7.87 -4.48
C ALA A 142 -10.41 -8.61 -3.54
N ALA A 143 -10.03 -9.85 -3.89
CA ALA A 143 -9.08 -10.66 -3.13
C ALA A 143 -7.72 -9.97 -2.90
N LEU A 144 -7.21 -9.26 -3.91
CA LEU A 144 -5.94 -8.53 -3.82
C LEU A 144 -6.13 -7.17 -3.15
N ARG A 145 -7.26 -6.48 -3.39
CA ARG A 145 -7.59 -5.23 -2.68
C ARG A 145 -7.69 -5.44 -1.18
N GLN A 146 -8.41 -6.47 -0.74
CA GLN A 146 -8.55 -6.82 0.67
C GLN A 146 -7.19 -7.09 1.33
N ARG A 147 -6.33 -7.85 0.65
CA ARG A 147 -4.97 -8.16 1.14
C ARG A 147 -4.05 -6.94 1.12
N LEU A 148 -4.20 -6.06 0.14
CA LEU A 148 -3.49 -4.79 0.09
C LEU A 148 -3.85 -3.93 1.31
N MET A 149 -5.13 -3.91 1.70
CA MET A 149 -5.58 -3.15 2.89
C MET A 149 -5.06 -3.72 4.21
N LEU A 150 -4.65 -5.00 4.28
CA LEU A 150 -4.07 -5.57 5.49
C LEU A 150 -2.72 -4.94 5.86
N HIS A 151 -2.00 -4.34 4.90
CA HIS A 151 -0.76 -3.61 5.15
C HIS A 151 -0.94 -2.38 6.04
N PHE A 152 -2.15 -1.85 6.12
CA PHE A 152 -2.46 -0.59 6.78
C PHE A 152 -3.25 -0.81 8.06
N PRO A 153 -3.21 0.13 9.02
CA PRO A 153 -4.05 0.09 10.21
C PRO A 153 -5.52 -0.22 9.93
N SER A 154 -6.07 -1.12 10.74
CA SER A 154 -7.49 -1.45 10.77
C SER A 154 -8.30 -0.20 11.09
N GLY A 155 -9.31 0.10 10.27
CA GLY A 155 -10.11 1.31 10.43
C GLY A 155 -9.50 2.58 9.81
N MET A 156 -8.34 2.48 9.15
CA MET A 156 -7.84 3.59 8.33
C MET A 156 -8.86 3.94 7.24
N ALA A 157 -9.36 5.17 7.28
CA ALA A 157 -10.16 5.72 6.20
C ALA A 157 -9.28 6.01 4.98
N LEU A 158 -9.79 5.71 3.79
CA LEU A 158 -9.16 6.10 2.53
C LEU A 158 -9.43 7.58 2.25
N ALA A 159 -8.42 8.29 1.76
CA ALA A 159 -8.58 9.64 1.26
C ALA A 159 -9.55 9.65 0.07
N GLN A 160 -10.32 10.71 -0.07
CA GLN A 160 -11.37 10.84 -1.09
C GLN A 160 -10.87 11.72 -2.24
N PHE A 161 -10.13 11.12 -3.18
CA PHE A 161 -9.76 11.80 -4.42
C PHE A 161 -9.63 10.79 -5.56
N ALA A 162 -9.71 11.29 -6.80
CA ALA A 162 -9.47 10.49 -7.99
C ALA A 162 -7.98 10.55 -8.38
N ALA A 163 -7.36 9.39 -8.54
CA ALA A 163 -6.03 9.27 -9.12
C ALA A 163 -6.13 8.58 -10.49
N PRO A 164 -6.54 9.28 -11.56
CA PRO A 164 -6.66 8.68 -12.89
C PRO A 164 -5.32 8.12 -13.38
N LYS A 165 -5.35 7.22 -14.36
CA LYS A 165 -4.12 6.71 -14.97
C LYS A 165 -3.53 7.77 -15.90
N THR A 166 -2.43 8.42 -15.50
CA THR A 166 -1.64 9.34 -16.34
C THR A 166 -0.17 8.92 -16.37
N LEU A 167 0.61 9.38 -17.35
CA LEU A 167 2.06 9.09 -17.40
C LEU A 167 2.79 9.58 -16.14
N ASN A 168 2.42 10.76 -15.63
CA ASN A 168 2.99 11.32 -14.40
C ASN A 168 2.68 10.43 -13.19
N HIS A 169 1.48 9.86 -13.13
CA HIS A 169 1.09 8.99 -12.01
C HIS A 169 1.81 7.64 -12.07
N ILE A 170 2.01 7.12 -13.28
CA ILE A 170 2.79 5.90 -13.50
C ILE A 170 4.26 6.11 -13.08
N ASN A 171 4.84 7.26 -13.42
CA ASN A 171 6.21 7.60 -13.07
C ASN A 171 6.36 7.77 -11.55
N LEU A 172 5.43 8.48 -10.89
CA LEU A 172 5.43 8.61 -9.43
C LEU A 172 5.34 7.24 -8.74
N LEU A 173 4.45 6.36 -9.21
CA LEU A 173 4.31 5.00 -8.68
C LEU A 173 5.61 4.20 -8.81
N ARG A 174 6.22 4.21 -10.01
CA ARG A 174 7.48 3.51 -10.26
C ARG A 174 8.59 4.03 -9.36
N MET A 175 8.73 5.34 -9.28
CA MET A 175 9.74 5.96 -8.44
C MET A 175 9.56 5.66 -6.97
N ALA A 176 8.33 5.69 -6.46
CA ALA A 176 8.06 5.34 -5.08
C ALA A 176 8.46 3.88 -4.77
N PHE A 177 8.16 2.93 -5.65
CA PHE A 177 8.59 1.54 -5.47
C PHE A 177 10.11 1.37 -5.61
N THR A 178 10.75 2.04 -6.57
CA THR A 178 12.21 2.03 -6.73
C THR A 178 12.90 2.61 -5.51
N TYR A 179 12.41 3.75 -5.01
CA TYR A 179 12.96 4.40 -3.83
C TYR A 179 12.74 3.54 -2.58
N ALA A 180 11.54 3.01 -2.38
CA ALA A 180 11.26 2.07 -1.29
C ALA A 180 12.16 0.83 -1.33
N HIS A 181 12.51 0.34 -2.52
CA HIS A 181 13.39 -0.81 -2.65
C HIS A 181 14.85 -0.50 -2.28
N HIS A 182 15.39 0.63 -2.74
CA HIS A 182 16.79 0.98 -2.50
C HIS A 182 17.05 1.60 -1.12
N TYR A 183 16.02 2.15 -0.49
CA TYR A 183 16.13 2.89 0.76
C TYR A 183 15.18 2.35 1.83
N SER A 184 14.88 1.03 1.82
CA SER A 184 14.18 0.33 2.91
C SER A 184 15.12 -0.04 4.05
#